data_AF-A0A8B9X3U8-F1
#
_entry.id   AF-A0A8B9X3U8-F1
#
_cell.length_a   1.000
_cell.length_b   1.000
_cell.length_c   1.000
_cell.angle_alpha   90.00
_cell.angle_beta   90.00
_cell.angle_gamma   90.00
#
_symmetry.space_group_name_H-M   'P 1'
#
loop_
_entity.id
_entity.type
_entity.pdbx_description
1 polymer ?
#
loop_
_entity_poly.entity_id
_entity_poly.type
_entity_poly.pdbx_seq_one_letter_code
_entity_poly.pdbx_strand_id
1 'polypeptide(L)'
;MYICPRILLLEQDPPIHSFTGLPTMDCQENEYWDQWGRCVTCQLCGPGQELSKDCGYGEGGDAYCTACPPRRYKSSWGHHRCQTCITCAVINRIQQANCTATSNAICGNCLPRFYQKTRIGGLQDQECIPCTKQTPTSEVQCAFQLSLVKADVPTVSPQEATLVALLQEVHCSMRLARQQRKDLSSPYHLARRPALSPH
;
A
#
# COMPACT_ATOMS: atom_id res chain seq x y z
N MET A 1 62.83 -8.64 -27.06
CA MET A 1 62.72 -9.50 -28.26
C MET A 1 62.18 -10.83 -27.78
N TYR A 2 60.96 -11.26 -28.05
CA TYR A 2 60.06 -10.92 -29.14
C TYR A 2 58.61 -10.86 -28.65
N ILE A 3 58.00 -9.71 -28.85
CA ILE A 3 56.58 -9.57 -29.13
C ILE A 3 56.37 -10.20 -30.51
N CYS A 4 55.32 -11.01 -30.67
CA CYS A 4 54.73 -11.28 -31.97
C CYS A 4 53.22 -11.48 -31.84
N PRO A 5 52.44 -11.11 -32.88
CA PRO A 5 51.16 -10.43 -32.74
C PRO A 5 50.00 -11.18 -33.40
N ARG A 6 48.78 -10.75 -33.11
CA ARG A 6 47.59 -10.95 -33.94
C ARG A 6 46.68 -9.75 -33.64
N ILE A 7 46.79 -8.62 -34.34
CA ILE A 7 46.24 -8.32 -35.67
C ILE A 7 44.78 -8.78 -35.81
N LEU A 8 43.90 -7.81 -35.55
CA LEU A 8 42.74 -7.37 -36.34
C LEU A 8 41.76 -8.44 -36.77
N LEU A 9 40.62 -8.50 -36.08
CA LEU A 9 39.33 -8.37 -36.75
C LEU A 9 38.47 -7.37 -35.98
N LEU A 10 37.92 -6.44 -36.75
CA LEU A 10 37.03 -5.37 -36.34
C LEU A 10 35.71 -5.99 -35.88
N GLU A 11 35.39 -5.92 -34.59
CA GLU A 11 33.98 -5.80 -34.19
C GLU A 11 33.66 -4.30 -34.27
N GLN A 12 33.40 -3.85 -35.50
CA GLN A 12 32.52 -2.72 -35.68
C GLN A 12 31.16 -3.15 -35.14
N ASP A 13 30.76 -2.63 -33.99
CA ASP A 13 29.34 -2.50 -33.65
C ASP A 13 28.63 -1.94 -34.90
N PRO A 14 27.58 -2.60 -35.40
CA PRO A 14 26.79 -2.02 -36.48
C PRO A 14 26.22 -0.69 -35.95
N PRO A 15 26.33 0.43 -36.69
CA PRO A 15 25.55 1.60 -36.35
C PRO A 15 24.09 1.21 -36.54
N ILE A 16 23.40 0.96 -35.42
CA ILE A 16 21.96 0.73 -35.43
C ILE A 16 21.34 2.04 -35.92
N HIS A 17 20.57 1.91 -37.01
CA HIS A 17 19.81 2.93 -37.74
C HIS A 17 20.61 3.82 -38.70
N SER A 18 20.71 3.31 -39.93
CA SER A 18 20.59 4.09 -41.15
C SER A 18 19.41 5.06 -41.05
N PHE A 19 19.66 6.32 -40.69
CA PHE A 19 18.73 7.43 -40.94
C PHE A 19 18.79 7.79 -42.44
N THR A 20 18.21 6.91 -43.26
CA THR A 20 17.60 7.31 -44.53
C THR A 20 16.10 7.16 -44.36
N GLY A 21 15.55 8.02 -43.51
CA GLY A 21 14.13 8.31 -43.44
C GLY A 21 14.00 9.81 -43.65
N LEU A 22 13.16 10.22 -44.60
CA LEU A 22 12.50 11.52 -44.59
C LEU A 22 12.11 11.85 -43.12
N PRO A 23 12.18 13.09 -42.61
CA PRO A 23 11.55 13.38 -41.33
C PRO A 23 10.09 12.93 -41.46
N THR A 24 9.75 11.80 -40.84
CA THR A 24 8.36 11.49 -40.55
C THR A 24 7.96 12.66 -39.67
N MET A 25 7.09 13.53 -40.20
CA MET A 25 6.58 14.68 -39.47
C MET A 25 5.67 14.16 -38.37
N ASP A 26 6.23 13.40 -37.43
CA ASP A 26 5.46 12.73 -36.40
C ASP A 26 4.84 13.80 -35.51
N CYS A 27 3.53 13.70 -35.35
CA CYS A 27 2.78 14.64 -34.54
C CYS A 27 3.25 14.59 -33.08
N GLN A 28 3.22 15.74 -32.43
CA GLN A 28 3.63 15.87 -31.03
C GLN A 28 2.66 15.14 -30.08
N GLU A 29 3.01 15.07 -28.80
CA GLU A 29 2.21 14.43 -27.74
C GLU A 29 0.77 14.99 -27.64
N ASN A 30 0.54 16.23 -28.06
CA ASN A 30 -0.76 16.91 -28.03
C ASN A 30 -1.36 17.13 -29.42
N GLU A 31 -0.92 16.36 -30.43
CA GLU A 31 -1.36 16.50 -31.82
C GLU A 31 -1.79 15.16 -32.43
N TYR A 32 -2.71 15.24 -33.38
CA TYR A 32 -3.23 14.11 -34.14
C TYR A 32 -3.18 14.37 -35.65
N TRP A 33 -3.27 13.30 -36.45
CA TRP A 33 -3.34 13.40 -37.90
C TRP A 33 -4.74 13.77 -38.39
N ASP A 34 -4.86 14.90 -39.10
CA ASP A 34 -6.09 15.23 -39.82
C ASP A 34 -6.24 14.45 -41.14
N GLN A 35 -7.42 14.55 -41.77
CA GLN A 35 -7.72 13.88 -43.05
C GLN A 35 -6.82 14.33 -44.22
N TRP A 36 -6.05 15.41 -44.04
CA TRP A 36 -5.11 15.94 -45.03
C TRP A 36 -3.65 15.58 -44.70
N GLY A 37 -3.42 14.76 -43.67
CA GLY A 37 -2.08 14.37 -43.25
C GLY A 37 -1.30 15.52 -42.60
N ARG A 38 -1.98 16.41 -41.86
CA ARG A 38 -1.36 17.47 -41.05
C ARG A 38 -1.53 17.17 -39.58
N CYS A 39 -0.55 17.59 -38.78
CA CYS A 39 -0.65 17.57 -37.33
C CYS A 39 -1.54 18.71 -36.85
N VAL A 40 -2.60 18.36 -36.13
CA VAL A 40 -3.58 19.29 -35.56
C VAL A 40 -3.63 19.08 -34.05
N THR A 41 -3.76 20.18 -33.32
CA THR A 41 -3.81 20.15 -31.86
C THR A 41 -5.06 19.43 -31.35
N CYS A 42 -4.87 18.61 -30.33
CA CYS A 42 -5.95 17.91 -29.65
C CYS A 42 -6.97 18.88 -29.04
N GLN A 43 -8.24 18.48 -29.09
CA GLN A 43 -9.32 19.21 -28.43
C GLN A 43 -9.05 19.33 -26.93
N LEU A 44 -9.28 20.52 -26.37
CA LEU A 44 -9.16 20.78 -24.94
C LEU A 44 -10.54 20.71 -24.30
N CYS A 45 -10.66 19.92 -23.24
CA CYS A 45 -11.86 19.84 -22.40
C CYS A 45 -11.70 20.69 -21.15
N GLY A 46 -12.80 21.32 -20.74
CA GLY A 46 -12.84 22.17 -19.56
C GLY A 46 -12.87 21.40 -18.24
N PRO A 47 -13.00 22.11 -17.11
CA PRO A 47 -13.12 21.50 -15.80
C PRO A 47 -14.29 20.52 -15.73
N GLY A 48 -14.08 19.37 -15.11
CA GLY A 48 -15.10 18.31 -15.03
C GLY A 48 -15.27 17.48 -16.30
N GLN A 49 -14.43 17.66 -17.32
CA GLN A 49 -14.51 16.93 -18.57
C GLN A 49 -13.16 16.35 -19.04
N GLU A 50 -13.22 15.14 -19.59
CA GLU A 50 -12.09 14.47 -20.26
C GLU A 50 -12.43 14.13 -21.71
N LEU A 51 -11.41 13.88 -22.52
CA LEU A 51 -11.62 13.30 -23.85
C LEU A 51 -12.13 11.86 -23.72
N SER A 52 -13.03 11.46 -24.61
CA SER A 52 -13.58 10.10 -24.68
C SER A 52 -12.52 9.02 -24.94
N LYS A 53 -11.39 9.43 -25.53
CA LYS A 53 -10.19 8.61 -25.72
C LYS A 53 -8.94 9.51 -25.69
N ASP A 54 -7.77 8.89 -25.62
CA ASP A 54 -6.52 9.64 -25.64
C ASP A 54 -6.29 10.27 -27.01
N CYS A 55 -5.74 11.48 -27.02
CA CYS A 55 -5.34 12.19 -28.23
C CYS A 55 -3.89 12.62 -28.09
N GLY A 56 -3.10 12.35 -29.13
CA GLY A 56 -1.67 12.56 -29.14
C GLY A 56 -0.95 11.63 -30.11
N TYR A 57 0.28 11.98 -30.48
CA TYR A 57 1.16 11.17 -31.32
C TYR A 57 0.51 10.72 -32.64
N GLY A 58 -0.36 11.56 -33.22
CA GLY A 58 -1.02 11.26 -34.48
C GLY A 58 -2.41 10.63 -34.34
N GLU A 59 -2.86 10.29 -33.13
CA GLU A 59 -4.14 9.62 -32.89
C GLU A 59 -5.13 10.47 -32.09
N GLY A 60 -6.41 10.09 -32.11
CA GLY A 60 -7.46 10.67 -31.25
C GLY A 60 -8.15 11.92 -31.78
N GLY A 61 -8.12 12.18 -33.09
CA GLY A 61 -8.75 13.34 -33.71
C GLY A 61 -10.28 13.42 -33.63
N ASP A 62 -10.94 12.28 -33.42
CA ASP A 62 -12.40 12.14 -33.22
C ASP A 62 -12.77 12.05 -31.73
N ALA A 63 -11.83 12.33 -30.82
CA ALA A 63 -12.11 12.43 -29.40
C ALA A 63 -13.00 13.64 -29.09
N TYR A 64 -13.96 13.47 -28.20
CA TYR A 64 -14.89 14.52 -27.78
C TYR A 64 -14.96 14.61 -26.26
N CYS A 65 -15.37 15.76 -25.73
CA CYS A 65 -15.44 15.96 -24.29
C CYS A 65 -16.63 15.22 -23.67
N THR A 66 -16.34 14.39 -22.67
CA THR A 66 -17.31 13.71 -21.81
C THR A 66 -17.09 14.10 -20.35
N ALA A 67 -18.13 13.96 -19.52
CA ALA A 67 -18.02 14.23 -18.08
C ALA A 67 -17.02 13.27 -17.42
N CYS A 68 -16.28 13.76 -16.41
CA CYS A 68 -15.39 12.92 -15.61
C CYS A 68 -16.16 11.73 -15.01
N PRO A 69 -15.61 10.50 -15.09
CA PRO A 69 -16.17 9.35 -14.41
C PRO A 69 -16.27 9.54 -12.89
N PRO A 70 -17.11 8.76 -12.20
CA PRO A 70 -17.20 8.81 -10.74
C PRO A 70 -15.84 8.64 -10.06
N ARG A 71 -15.61 9.43 -9.00
CA ARG A 71 -14.34 9.50 -8.25
C ARG A 71 -13.14 10.03 -9.06
N ARG A 72 -13.39 10.81 -10.11
CA ARG A 72 -12.36 11.55 -10.84
C ARG A 72 -12.70 13.03 -10.94
N TYR A 73 -11.67 13.85 -11.11
CA TYR A 73 -11.81 15.30 -11.24
C TYR A 73 -10.85 15.89 -12.27
N LYS A 74 -11.16 17.09 -12.75
CA LYS A 74 -10.25 17.92 -13.53
C LYS A 74 -10.55 19.39 -13.29
N SER A 75 -9.54 20.15 -12.87
CA SER A 75 -9.70 21.56 -12.48
C SER A 75 -9.32 22.56 -13.57
N SER A 76 -8.56 22.14 -14.58
CA SER A 76 -8.03 22.99 -15.63
C SER A 76 -8.44 22.50 -17.02
N TRP A 77 -8.32 23.38 -18.01
CA TRP A 77 -8.46 23.02 -19.41
C TRP A 77 -7.32 22.12 -19.86
N GLY A 78 -7.61 21.10 -20.67
CA GLY A 78 -6.58 20.18 -21.18
C GLY A 78 -7.12 19.05 -22.03
N HIS A 79 -6.25 18.35 -22.75
CA HIS A 79 -6.57 17.12 -23.50
C HIS A 79 -6.42 15.85 -22.64
N HIS A 80 -5.74 15.93 -21.50
CA HIS A 80 -5.55 14.81 -20.58
C HIS A 80 -6.84 14.35 -19.89
N ARG A 81 -6.83 13.09 -19.46
CA ARG A 81 -7.90 12.46 -18.67
C ARG A 81 -8.08 13.12 -17.30
N CYS A 82 -9.25 12.92 -16.71
CA CYS A 82 -9.54 13.30 -15.34
C CYS A 82 -8.67 12.49 -14.37
N GLN A 83 -8.16 13.18 -13.35
CA GLN A 83 -7.32 12.63 -12.29
C GLN A 83 -8.18 11.89 -11.26
N THR A 84 -7.60 10.89 -10.60
CA THR A 84 -8.29 10.17 -9.52
C THR A 84 -8.39 11.04 -8.28
N CYS A 85 -9.58 11.11 -7.68
CA CYS A 85 -9.78 11.79 -6.41
C CYS A 85 -8.94 11.16 -5.30
N ILE A 86 -8.27 11.98 -4.48
CA ILE A 86 -7.65 11.50 -3.25
C ILE A 86 -8.73 11.16 -2.22
N THR A 87 -8.45 10.18 -1.38
CA THR A 87 -9.29 9.85 -0.23
C THR A 87 -8.51 10.18 1.04
N CYS A 88 -8.94 11.18 1.80
CA CYS A 88 -8.17 11.68 2.95
C CYS A 88 -7.94 10.62 4.04
N ALA A 89 -8.87 9.68 4.18
CA ALA A 89 -8.72 8.55 5.10
C ALA A 89 -7.53 7.64 4.77
N VAL A 90 -7.16 7.49 3.49
CA VAL A 90 -6.01 6.66 3.06
C VAL A 90 -4.69 7.24 3.55
N ILE A 91 -4.61 8.57 3.68
CA ILE A 91 -3.42 9.28 4.17
C ILE A 91 -3.57 9.71 5.64
N ASN A 92 -4.51 9.11 6.36
CA ASN A 92 -4.80 9.37 7.77
C ASN A 92 -5.10 10.85 8.08
N ARG A 93 -5.86 11.53 7.22
CA ARG A 93 -6.27 12.93 7.37
C ARG A 93 -7.78 13.12 7.41
N ILE A 94 -8.21 14.20 8.05
CA ILE A 94 -9.61 14.64 8.09
C ILE A 94 -9.99 15.21 6.73
N GLN A 95 -11.12 14.75 6.18
CA GLN A 95 -11.68 15.29 4.95
C GLN A 95 -12.38 16.62 5.24
N GLN A 96 -11.88 17.70 4.65
CA GLN A 96 -12.48 19.04 4.79
C GLN A 96 -13.47 19.33 3.67
N ALA A 97 -13.17 18.88 2.45
CA ALA A 97 -14.06 19.01 1.30
C ALA A 97 -14.06 17.72 0.49
N ASN A 98 -15.24 17.38 -0.04
CA ASN A 98 -15.42 16.24 -0.91
C ASN A 98 -14.81 16.51 -2.29
N CYS A 99 -14.35 15.44 -2.94
CA CYS A 99 -13.98 15.53 -4.34
C CYS A 99 -15.23 15.79 -5.19
N THR A 100 -15.10 16.63 -6.21
CA THR A 100 -16.13 16.93 -7.20
C THR A 100 -15.58 16.64 -8.60
N ALA A 101 -16.41 16.73 -9.65
CA ALA A 101 -15.88 16.59 -11.01
C ALA A 101 -14.83 17.67 -11.35
N THR A 102 -14.86 18.84 -10.70
CA THR A 102 -13.99 19.96 -11.03
C THR A 102 -12.84 20.17 -10.04
N SER A 103 -12.86 19.52 -8.87
CA SER A 103 -11.86 19.72 -7.82
C SER A 103 -11.57 18.45 -7.05
N ASN A 104 -10.31 18.28 -6.64
CA ASN A 104 -9.93 17.17 -5.76
C ASN A 104 -10.59 17.31 -4.37
N ALA A 105 -10.55 16.24 -3.59
CA ALA A 105 -10.84 16.34 -2.16
C ALA A 105 -9.78 17.20 -1.45
N ILE A 106 -10.20 17.95 -0.44
CA ILE A 106 -9.30 18.75 0.39
C ILE A 106 -9.11 18.01 1.71
N CYS A 107 -7.85 17.66 2.00
CA CYS A 107 -7.46 16.98 3.23
C CYS A 107 -6.84 17.97 4.22
N GLY A 108 -7.36 17.97 5.45
CA GLY A 108 -6.90 18.82 6.52
C GLY A 108 -5.84 18.16 7.39
N ASN A 109 -5.99 18.36 8.70
CA ASN A 109 -5.09 17.83 9.72
C ASN A 109 -5.13 16.30 9.78
N CYS A 110 -4.10 15.72 10.41
CA CYS A 110 -4.07 14.30 10.71
C CYS A 110 -5.27 13.88 11.57
N LEU A 111 -5.73 12.65 11.37
CA LEU A 111 -6.72 12.02 12.24
C LEU A 111 -6.16 11.89 13.67
N PRO A 112 -7.03 11.81 14.69
CA PRO A 112 -6.59 11.53 16.05
C PRO A 112 -5.72 10.28 16.08
N ARG A 113 -4.64 10.29 16.87
CA ARG A 113 -3.64 9.21 16.96
C ARG A 113 -2.70 9.08 15.76
N PHE A 114 -2.69 10.08 14.87
CA PHE A 114 -1.71 10.19 13.79
C PHE A 114 -1.01 11.54 13.87
N TYR A 115 0.26 11.57 13.46
CA TYR A 115 1.06 12.78 13.46
C TYR A 115 1.80 12.96 12.13
N GLN A 116 2.18 14.21 11.85
CA GLN A 116 2.91 14.54 10.63
C GLN A 116 4.40 14.44 10.89
N LYS A 117 5.11 13.63 10.10
CA LYS A 117 6.56 13.54 10.17
C LYS A 117 7.19 14.46 9.12
N THR A 118 8.16 15.27 9.54
CA THR A 118 8.99 16.03 8.61
C THR A 118 10.16 15.15 8.15
N ARG A 119 10.36 15.01 6.84
CA ARG A 119 11.51 14.27 6.31
C ARG A 119 12.81 15.05 6.55
N ILE A 120 13.94 14.33 6.53
CA ILE A 120 15.28 14.92 6.52
C ILE A 120 15.36 15.75 5.22
N GLY A 121 15.36 17.08 5.35
CA GLY A 121 15.22 18.02 4.23
C GLY A 121 14.03 18.98 4.34
N GLY A 122 13.23 18.91 5.41
CA GLY A 122 12.17 19.90 5.69
C GLY A 122 10.88 19.71 4.89
N LEU A 123 10.83 18.72 3.98
CA LEU A 123 9.62 18.37 3.27
C LEU A 123 8.68 17.60 4.20
N GLN A 124 7.48 18.15 4.41
CA GLN A 124 6.43 17.48 5.17
C GLN A 124 5.84 16.31 4.38
N ASP A 125 5.72 15.16 5.03
CA ASP A 125 4.96 14.05 4.45
C ASP A 125 3.48 14.41 4.33
N GLN A 126 2.89 14.01 3.20
CA GLN A 126 1.45 14.09 2.96
C GLN A 126 0.70 13.05 3.81
N GLU A 127 1.32 11.90 4.06
CA GLU A 127 0.78 10.84 4.90
C GLU A 127 1.06 11.09 6.39
N CYS A 128 0.05 10.89 7.25
CA CYS A 128 0.24 10.93 8.69
C CYS A 128 0.61 9.55 9.25
N ILE A 129 1.59 9.52 10.15
CA ILE A 129 2.16 8.31 10.76
C ILE A 129 1.38 7.97 12.04
N PRO A 130 1.04 6.69 12.29
CA PRO A 130 0.36 6.30 13.52
C PRO A 130 1.25 6.51 14.75
N CYS A 131 0.64 7.00 15.84
CA CYS A 131 1.28 7.07 17.14
C CYS A 131 1.59 5.66 17.66
N THR A 132 2.83 5.43 18.11
CA THR A 132 3.28 4.17 18.70
C THR A 132 3.74 4.40 20.14
N LYS A 133 4.03 3.35 20.91
CA LYS A 133 4.63 3.52 22.25
C LYS A 133 5.98 4.22 22.22
N GLN A 134 6.66 4.21 21.07
CA GLN A 134 7.97 4.80 20.87
C GLN A 134 7.89 6.22 20.29
N THR A 135 6.69 6.75 19.98
CA THR A 135 6.60 8.13 19.51
C THR A 135 7.01 9.08 20.63
N PRO A 136 7.95 10.01 20.36
CA PRO A 136 8.43 10.93 21.38
C PRO A 136 7.27 11.79 21.90
N THR A 137 7.28 12.06 23.21
CA THR A 137 6.28 12.87 23.92
C THR A 137 6.23 14.33 23.44
N SER A 138 7.22 14.78 22.67
CA SER A 138 7.21 16.08 21.99
C SER A 138 6.07 16.19 20.97
N GLU A 139 5.56 15.06 20.47
CA GLU A 139 4.41 15.04 19.58
C GLU A 139 3.11 15.13 20.38
N VAL A 140 2.58 16.35 20.50
CA VAL A 140 1.39 16.65 21.33
C VAL A 140 0.16 15.81 20.90
N GLN A 141 0.05 15.50 19.61
CA GLN A 141 -0.99 14.63 19.04
C GLN A 141 -0.91 13.17 19.54
N CYS A 142 0.31 12.74 19.93
CA CYS A 142 0.62 11.42 20.45
C CYS A 142 0.89 11.42 21.96
N ALA A 143 0.78 12.56 22.63
CA ALA A 143 0.84 12.64 24.09
C ALA A 143 -0.34 11.86 24.64
N PHE A 144 -0.07 10.62 25.05
CA PHE A 144 -1.04 9.80 25.75
C PHE A 144 -1.35 10.54 27.05
N GLN A 145 -2.48 11.24 27.08
CA GLN A 145 -3.18 11.44 28.35
C GLN A 145 -3.56 10.04 28.79
N LEU A 146 -2.68 9.40 29.58
CA LEU A 146 -3.09 8.35 30.48
C LEU A 146 -4.14 9.03 31.38
N SER A 147 -5.40 9.02 30.97
CA SER A 147 -6.45 8.88 31.95
C SER A 147 -6.13 7.54 32.60
N LEU A 148 -5.37 7.60 33.69
CA LEU A 148 -5.48 6.65 34.78
C LEU A 148 -6.96 6.72 35.17
N VAL A 149 -7.82 6.03 34.42
CA VAL A 149 -8.89 5.31 35.06
C VAL A 149 -8.11 4.39 35.98
N LYS A 150 -8.04 4.80 37.25
CA LYS A 150 -7.61 3.95 38.33
C LYS A 150 -8.36 2.65 38.07
N ALA A 151 -7.64 1.64 37.58
CA ALA A 151 -8.18 0.31 37.57
C ALA A 151 -8.43 0.09 39.04
N ASP A 152 -9.70 0.17 39.45
CA ASP A 152 -10.10 -0.38 40.72
C ASP A 152 -9.59 -1.81 40.66
N VAL A 153 -8.50 -2.03 41.40
CA VAL A 153 -8.01 -3.36 41.70
C VAL A 153 -9.26 -4.09 42.14
N PRO A 154 -9.72 -5.12 41.42
CA PRO A 154 -10.82 -5.92 41.91
C PRO A 154 -10.34 -6.39 43.27
N THR A 155 -10.96 -5.88 44.33
CA THR A 155 -10.71 -6.35 45.68
C THR A 155 -11.39 -7.71 45.71
N VAL A 156 -10.70 -8.71 45.15
CA VAL A 156 -11.13 -10.09 45.15
C VAL A 156 -11.21 -10.47 46.62
N SER A 157 -12.42 -10.71 47.09
CA SER A 157 -12.67 -11.14 48.46
C SER A 157 -11.79 -12.38 48.74
N PRO A 158 -11.24 -12.55 49.95
CA PRO A 158 -10.45 -13.73 50.31
C PRO A 158 -11.14 -15.07 49.96
N GLN A 159 -12.48 -15.07 49.94
CA GLN A 159 -13.30 -16.22 49.60
C GLN A 159 -13.26 -16.56 48.10
N GLU A 160 -13.17 -15.56 47.21
CA GLU A 160 -13.12 -15.75 45.75
C GLU A 160 -11.75 -16.23 45.28
N ALA A 161 -10.67 -15.77 45.91
CA ALA A 161 -9.31 -16.27 45.66
C ALA A 161 -9.18 -17.77 46.02
N THR A 162 -9.86 -18.18 47.10
CA THR A 162 -9.90 -19.59 47.53
C THR A 162 -10.69 -20.44 46.54
N LEU A 163 -11.80 -19.94 46.00
CA LEU A 163 -12.59 -20.64 44.98
C LEU A 163 -11.80 -20.82 43.67
N VAL A 164 -11.06 -19.79 43.24
CA VAL A 164 -10.21 -19.87 42.03
C VAL A 164 -9.07 -20.86 42.20
N ALA A 165 -8.42 -20.89 43.37
CA ALA A 165 -7.37 -21.86 43.67
C ALA A 165 -7.92 -23.31 43.64
N LEU A 166 -9.08 -23.56 44.25
CA LEU A 166 -9.73 -24.87 44.23
C LEU A 166 -10.13 -25.28 42.80
N LEU A 167 -10.67 -24.35 42.01
CA LEU A 167 -11.01 -24.62 40.60
C LEU A 167 -9.77 -24.91 39.75
N GLN A 168 -8.64 -24.25 40.02
CA GLN A 168 -7.37 -24.53 39.35
C GLN A 168 -6.82 -25.91 39.73
N GLU A 169 -6.90 -26.32 40.99
CA GLU A 169 -6.49 -27.66 41.44
C GLU A 169 -7.37 -28.77 40.84
N VAL A 170 -8.69 -28.57 40.79
CA VAL A 170 -9.62 -29.51 40.14
C VAL A 170 -9.36 -29.59 38.63
N HIS A 171 -9.06 -28.45 37.98
CA HIS A 171 -8.74 -28.45 36.56
C HIS A 171 -7.40 -29.13 36.26
N CYS A 172 -6.40 -28.99 37.14
CA CYS A 172 -5.11 -29.68 37.03
C CYS A 172 -5.25 -31.20 37.20
N SER A 173 -5.98 -31.64 38.24
CA SER A 173 -6.24 -33.07 38.49
C SER A 173 -7.07 -33.72 37.38
N MET A 174 -8.09 -33.03 36.86
CA MET A 174 -8.86 -33.48 35.69
C MET A 174 -8.00 -33.63 34.43
N ARG A 175 -7.02 -32.75 34.21
CA ARG A 175 -6.07 -32.85 33.09
C ARG A 175 -5.11 -34.05 33.27
N LEU A 176 -4.60 -34.27 34.48
CA LEU A 176 -3.76 -35.42 34.80
C LEU A 176 -4.50 -36.75 34.62
N ALA A 177 -5.76 -36.84 35.08
CA ALA A 177 -6.59 -38.03 34.89
C ALA A 177 -6.94 -38.29 33.41
N ARG A 178 -7.06 -37.23 32.60
CA ARG A 178 -7.21 -37.36 31.14
C ARG A 178 -5.91 -37.81 30.47
N GLN A 179 -4.75 -37.37 30.98
CA GLN A 179 -3.45 -37.79 30.46
C GLN A 179 -3.16 -39.27 30.77
N GLN A 180 -3.40 -39.71 32.01
CA GLN A 180 -3.23 -41.12 32.38
C GLN A 180 -4.19 -42.05 31.62
N ARG A 181 -5.42 -41.61 31.31
CA ARG A 181 -6.33 -42.36 30.43
C ARG A 181 -5.79 -42.49 29.00
N LYS A 182 -5.14 -41.45 28.48
CA LYS A 182 -4.49 -41.49 27.15
C LYS A 182 -3.28 -42.42 27.15
N ASP A 183 -2.48 -42.41 28.20
CA ASP A 183 -1.30 -43.27 28.33
C ASP A 183 -1.68 -44.77 28.47
N LEU A 184 -2.79 -45.09 29.15
CA LEU A 184 -3.30 -46.46 29.27
C LEU A 184 -3.97 -46.98 27.97
N SER A 185 -4.43 -46.07 27.10
CA SER A 185 -4.96 -46.39 25.77
C SER A 185 -3.90 -46.43 24.67
N SER A 186 -2.63 -46.18 25.00
CA SER A 186 -1.52 -46.17 24.05
C SER A 186 -1.07 -47.61 23.72
N PRO A 187 -1.03 -48.02 22.44
CA PRO A 187 -0.72 -49.40 22.03
C PRO A 187 0.73 -49.86 22.32
N TYR A 188 1.59 -48.99 22.88
CA TYR A 188 3.00 -49.27 23.13
C TYR A 188 3.30 -49.97 24.48
N HIS A 189 2.32 -50.11 25.38
CA HIS A 189 2.55 -50.74 26.69
C HIS A 189 2.35 -52.27 26.75
N LEU A 190 1.87 -52.91 25.67
CA LEU A 190 1.70 -54.37 25.60
C LEU A 190 2.97 -55.14 25.14
N ALA A 191 4.07 -54.44 24.84
CA ALA A 191 5.29 -55.04 24.26
C ALA A 191 6.50 -55.12 25.24
N ARG A 192 6.27 -55.24 26.55
CA ARG A 192 7.31 -55.66 27.50
C ARG A 192 6.83 -56.83 28.37
N ARG A 193 6.61 -57.99 27.74
CA ARG A 193 6.81 -59.26 28.42
C ARG A 193 8.26 -59.70 28.19
N PRO A 194 9.03 -60.06 29.23
CA PRO A 194 10.34 -60.67 29.03
C PRO A 194 10.12 -62.05 28.39
N ALA A 195 10.76 -62.28 27.24
CA ALA A 195 10.79 -63.59 26.60
C ALA A 195 11.61 -64.55 27.48
N LEU A 196 10.96 -65.59 28.00
CA LEU A 196 11.67 -66.78 28.47
C LEU A 196 12.27 -67.51 27.26
N SER A 197 13.57 -67.78 27.36
CA SER A 197 14.37 -68.60 26.44
C SER A 197 13.85 -70.05 26.38
N PRO A 198 13.94 -70.72 25.23
CA PRO A 198 14.05 -72.17 25.21
C PRO A 198 15.39 -72.63 24.59
N HIS A 199 16.02 -73.56 25.33
CA HIS A 199 17.14 -74.47 25.01
C HIS A 199 18.55 -73.91 24.80
#